data_AF-A0A553FRY9-F1
#
_entry.id   AF-A0A553FRY9-F1
#
_cell.length_a   1.000
_cell.length_b   1.000
_cell.length_c   1.000
_cell.angle_alpha   90.00
_cell.angle_beta   90.00
_cell.angle_gamma   90.00
#
_symmetry.space_group_name_H-M   'P 1'
#
loop_
_entity.id
_entity.type
_entity.pdbx_description
1 polymer ?
#
loop_
_entity_poly.entity_id
_entity_poly.type
_entity_poly.pdbx_seq_one_letter_code
_entity_poly.pdbx_strand_id
1 'polypeptide(L)'
;MQIDLNQIETLNKPYLQQHKADFSHLTTKLVNTDIDVTAVINTLKKYQVAIPSWALGTGGTRFGRFPDGGEPRDLEEKIADVGLLHRLNGSCGAISLHIPWDIPADAAAIRQLAADHDLLFDAVNSNTFQDQEDQKESYKFGSLSHISEEVRARAIEHNKQVIDYGISLGSKALTVWLADGSSFPGQSHFKTAFQNTLRSLQEIYDHLPEDWKVLIEYKPYEPNFYSMVIPDWGTSFLLANKLGHKAFSLVDLGHHLPNTNIEQIVTTLMMEGKLGGFHFNDSKYGDDDLTVGSLHPYQLFLIFNELVDGMAHNDANNPIPAWMIDASHTIKDPLEDLLQSTDAILNAYARALIIDRKKLFIAQQENDVAGAQEVIQDAFRTDVRPLVREARRQSHAFIDPLNAFRQLDVRAALIRKRGAVAISTGL
;
A
#
# COMPACT_ATOMS: atom_id res chain seq x y z
N MET A 1 9.87 2.16 21.27
CA MET A 1 9.51 3.12 22.34
C MET A 1 8.08 2.79 22.76
N GLN A 2 7.76 2.70 24.05
CA GLN A 2 6.38 2.42 24.48
C GLN A 2 5.64 3.74 24.73
N ILE A 3 4.50 3.92 24.07
CA ILE A 3 3.61 5.07 24.29
C ILE A 3 2.37 4.58 25.04
N ASP A 4 2.17 5.04 26.28
CA ASP A 4 1.00 4.70 27.07
C ASP A 4 -0.20 5.63 26.81
N LEU A 5 -1.38 5.26 27.33
CA LEU A 5 -2.61 6.05 27.14
C LEU A 5 -2.53 7.43 27.80
N ASN A 6 -1.84 7.56 28.94
CA ASN A 6 -1.73 8.83 29.65
C ASN A 6 -0.92 9.86 28.85
N GLN A 7 0.15 9.41 28.18
CA GLN A 7 0.93 10.24 27.27
C GLN A 7 0.07 10.73 26.09
N ILE A 8 -0.73 9.83 25.50
CA ILE A 8 -1.65 10.19 24.40
C ILE A 8 -2.65 11.24 24.84
N GLU A 9 -3.34 11.01 25.96
CA GLU A 9 -4.33 11.97 26.48
C GLU A 9 -3.69 13.33 26.82
N THR A 10 -2.49 13.31 27.40
CA THR A 10 -1.75 14.53 27.76
C THR A 10 -1.38 15.35 26.54
N LEU A 11 -0.81 14.74 25.50
CA LEU A 11 -0.40 15.46 24.29
C LEU A 11 -1.58 15.80 23.37
N ASN A 12 -2.72 15.08 23.47
CA ASN A 12 -3.96 15.45 22.78
C ASN A 12 -4.64 16.66 23.42
N LYS A 13 -4.51 16.86 24.74
CA LYS A 13 -5.25 17.88 25.51
C LYS A 13 -5.20 19.29 24.91
N PRO A 14 -4.06 19.82 24.42
CA PRO A 14 -4.01 21.15 23.80
C PRO A 14 -4.87 21.30 22.54
N TYR A 15 -5.14 20.20 21.83
CA TYR A 15 -5.88 20.20 20.56
C TYR A 15 -7.39 19.99 20.74
N LEU A 16 -7.84 19.51 21.90
CA LEU A 16 -9.22 19.06 22.11
C LEU A 16 -10.27 20.17 21.96
N GLN A 17 -9.96 21.39 22.39
CA GLN A 17 -10.93 22.49 22.31
C GLN A 17 -11.21 22.87 20.85
N GLN A 18 -10.16 23.08 20.06
CA GLN A 18 -10.28 23.40 18.65
C GLN A 18 -10.92 22.24 17.87
N HIS A 19 -10.46 21.01 18.12
CA HIS A 19 -11.01 19.81 17.49
C HIS A 19 -12.53 19.68 17.72
N LYS A 20 -13.02 19.90 18.95
CA LYS A 20 -14.47 19.85 19.24
C LYS A 20 -15.26 20.90 18.46
N ALA A 21 -14.71 22.11 18.31
CA ALA A 21 -15.36 23.18 17.55
C ALA A 21 -15.45 22.82 16.05
N ASP A 22 -14.32 22.41 15.45
CA ASP A 22 -14.24 22.04 14.04
C ASP A 22 -15.14 20.83 13.72
N PHE A 23 -15.09 19.81 14.59
CA PHE A 23 -15.90 18.59 14.45
C PHE A 23 -17.40 18.90 14.55
N SER A 24 -17.82 19.72 15.51
CA SER A 24 -19.24 20.12 15.65
C SER A 24 -19.73 20.90 14.45
N HIS A 25 -18.91 21.81 13.90
CA HIS A 25 -19.24 22.58 12.71
C HIS A 25 -19.43 21.67 11.49
N LEU A 26 -18.46 20.79 11.22
CA LEU A 26 -18.53 19.86 10.10
C LEU A 26 -19.71 18.89 10.23
N THR A 27 -19.93 18.33 11.42
CA THR A 27 -21.04 17.40 11.68
C THR A 27 -22.39 18.03 11.37
N THR A 28 -22.59 19.29 11.76
CA THR A 28 -23.83 20.03 11.47
C THR A 28 -24.04 20.16 9.96
N LYS A 29 -22.99 20.46 9.19
CA LYS A 29 -23.06 20.55 7.72
C LYS A 29 -23.43 19.20 7.08
N LEU A 30 -22.79 18.12 7.52
CA LEU A 30 -22.98 16.78 6.94
C LEU A 30 -24.34 16.15 7.27
N VAL A 31 -24.85 16.36 8.48
CA VAL A 31 -26.20 15.89 8.86
C VAL A 31 -27.28 16.58 8.02
N ASN A 32 -27.09 17.86 7.66
CA ASN A 32 -28.01 18.57 6.78
C ASN A 32 -28.02 18.04 5.33
N THR A 33 -27.04 17.21 4.95
CA THR A 33 -26.96 16.53 3.65
C THR A 33 -27.20 15.02 3.77
N ASP A 34 -27.91 14.58 4.81
CA ASP A 34 -28.26 13.17 5.08
C ASP A 34 -27.06 12.20 5.20
N ILE A 35 -25.87 12.71 5.54
CA ILE A 35 -24.68 11.88 5.78
C ILE A 35 -24.64 11.40 7.24
N ASP A 36 -24.56 10.09 7.44
CA ASP A 36 -24.36 9.49 8.77
C ASP A 36 -22.89 9.60 9.22
N VAL A 37 -22.61 10.67 9.95
CA VAL A 37 -21.27 10.96 10.50
C VAL A 37 -20.76 9.83 11.41
N THR A 38 -21.64 9.14 12.15
CA THR A 38 -21.23 8.04 13.03
C THR A 38 -20.76 6.84 12.22
N ALA A 39 -21.48 6.51 11.15
CA ALA A 39 -21.08 5.47 10.20
C ALA A 39 -19.71 5.81 9.56
N VAL A 40 -19.52 7.06 9.11
CA VAL A 40 -18.24 7.49 8.52
C VAL A 40 -17.09 7.32 9.51
N ILE A 41 -17.23 7.77 10.76
CA ILE A 41 -16.19 7.61 11.78
C ILE A 41 -15.89 6.13 12.04
N ASN A 42 -16.92 5.30 12.19
CA ASN A 42 -16.75 3.86 12.42
C ASN A 42 -16.02 3.17 11.25
N THR A 43 -16.30 3.59 10.02
CA THR A 43 -15.58 3.11 8.83
C THR A 43 -14.12 3.52 8.87
N LEU A 44 -13.82 4.80 9.16
CA LEU A 44 -12.44 5.29 9.26
C LEU A 44 -11.64 4.61 10.37
N LYS A 45 -12.25 4.32 11.52
CA LYS A 45 -11.62 3.58 12.63
C LYS A 45 -11.18 2.16 12.25
N LYS A 46 -11.94 1.52 11.36
CA LYS A 46 -11.68 0.15 10.91
C LYS A 46 -10.62 0.09 9.80
N TYR A 47 -10.36 1.21 9.13
CA TYR A 47 -9.41 1.24 8.03
C TYR A 47 -7.98 1.03 8.56
N GLN A 48 -7.31 0.02 7.99
CA GLN A 48 -5.91 -0.30 8.25
C GLN A 48 -5.17 -0.37 6.92
N VAL A 49 -3.96 0.16 6.89
CA VAL A 49 -3.03 0.06 5.75
C VAL A 49 -1.75 -0.63 6.24
N ALA A 50 -1.28 -1.57 5.44
CA ALA A 50 -0.02 -2.27 5.69
C ALA A 50 1.15 -1.34 5.38
N ILE A 51 2.14 -1.35 6.28
CA ILE A 51 3.38 -0.59 6.11
C ILE A 51 4.44 -1.51 5.51
N PRO A 52 5.09 -1.10 4.41
CA PRO A 52 6.13 -1.90 3.78
C PRO A 52 7.40 -1.87 4.64
N SER A 53 7.97 -3.04 4.90
CA SER A 53 9.21 -3.19 5.68
C SER A 53 10.39 -2.44 5.05
N TRP A 54 10.39 -2.27 3.72
CA TRP A 54 11.46 -1.61 2.97
C TRP A 54 11.39 -0.08 3.01
N ALA A 55 10.23 0.51 3.32
CA ALA A 55 10.10 1.98 3.40
C ALA A 55 10.36 2.55 4.81
N LEU A 56 10.82 1.73 5.76
CA LEU A 56 11.14 2.17 7.13
C LEU A 56 12.56 2.75 7.25
N GLY A 57 13.45 2.40 6.33
CA GLY A 57 14.74 3.04 6.14
C GLY A 57 14.67 4.18 5.12
N THR A 58 15.70 5.02 5.06
CA THR A 58 15.80 6.01 3.99
C THR A 58 15.95 5.29 2.65
N GLY A 59 15.14 5.67 1.67
CA GLY A 59 15.20 5.12 0.32
C GLY A 59 16.42 5.62 -0.46
N GLY A 60 16.68 4.97 -1.59
CA GLY A 60 17.74 5.35 -2.52
C GLY A 60 17.22 5.67 -3.92
N THR A 61 18.11 6.25 -4.72
CA THR A 61 18.00 6.20 -6.18
C THR A 61 19.24 5.51 -6.73
N ARG A 62 19.26 5.21 -8.03
CA ARG A 62 20.47 4.73 -8.72
C ARG A 62 21.70 5.65 -8.58
N PHE A 63 21.54 6.90 -8.14
CA PHE A 63 22.63 7.86 -7.96
C PHE A 63 23.17 7.92 -6.53
N GLY A 64 22.37 7.55 -5.53
CA GLY A 64 22.79 7.65 -4.14
C GLY A 64 21.65 7.47 -3.15
N ARG A 65 22.07 7.27 -1.90
CA ARG A 65 21.24 7.05 -0.71
C ARG A 65 21.83 7.85 0.45
N PHE A 66 21.00 8.57 1.20
CA PHE A 66 21.43 9.55 2.20
C PHE A 66 20.77 9.30 3.57
N PRO A 67 21.22 8.32 4.35
CA PRO A 67 20.55 7.91 5.59
C PRO A 67 20.61 8.97 6.71
N ASP A 68 19.49 9.18 7.41
CA ASP A 68 19.36 10.14 8.53
C ASP A 68 19.83 9.58 9.90
N GLY A 69 20.11 8.27 9.97
CA GLY A 69 20.47 7.56 11.19
C GLY A 69 19.26 7.08 12.00
N GLY A 70 19.48 6.11 12.89
CA GLY A 70 18.38 5.49 13.66
C GLY A 70 17.47 4.57 12.83
N GLU A 71 17.86 4.20 11.61
CA GLU A 71 17.13 3.24 10.78
C GLU A 71 17.05 1.86 11.46
N PRO A 72 15.94 1.10 11.27
CA PRO A 72 15.85 -0.26 11.77
C PRO A 72 16.85 -1.18 11.05
N ARG A 73 17.54 -2.04 11.79
CA ARG A 73 18.64 -2.87 11.26
C ARG A 73 18.24 -4.31 10.98
N ASP A 74 17.13 -4.75 11.55
CA ASP A 74 16.60 -6.10 11.49
C ASP A 74 15.06 -6.06 11.47
N LEU A 75 14.45 -7.23 11.26
CA LEU A 75 13.00 -7.36 11.16
C LEU A 75 12.30 -6.96 12.47
N GLU A 76 12.90 -7.27 13.62
CA GLU A 76 12.37 -6.92 14.93
C GLU A 76 12.29 -5.39 15.13
N GLU A 77 13.33 -4.65 14.71
CA GLU A 77 13.32 -3.20 14.74
C GLU A 77 12.34 -2.60 13.73
N LYS A 78 12.15 -3.22 12.57
CA LYS A 78 11.13 -2.84 11.58
C LYS A 78 9.71 -3.00 12.16
N ILE A 79 9.41 -4.16 12.77
CA ILE A 79 8.13 -4.42 13.44
C ILE A 79 7.89 -3.40 14.55
N ALA A 80 8.91 -3.08 15.36
CA ALA A 80 8.79 -2.09 16.41
C ALA A 80 8.51 -0.67 15.89
N ASP A 81 9.03 -0.31 14.71
CA ASP A 81 8.75 0.98 14.06
C ASP A 81 7.33 1.03 13.48
N VAL A 82 6.84 -0.04 12.86
CA VAL A 82 5.43 -0.14 12.43
C VAL A 82 4.49 -0.10 13.63
N GLY A 83 4.83 -0.78 14.72
CA GLY A 83 4.03 -0.75 15.95
C GLY A 83 3.97 0.65 16.57
N LEU A 84 5.06 1.41 16.45
CA LEU A 84 5.08 2.82 16.83
C LEU A 84 4.17 3.67 15.93
N LEU A 85 4.22 3.50 14.62
CA LEU A 85 3.32 4.19 13.68
C LEU A 85 1.85 3.87 13.99
N HIS A 86 1.53 2.60 14.20
CA HIS A 86 0.20 2.15 14.56
C HIS A 86 -0.27 2.78 15.88
N ARG A 87 0.61 2.84 16.89
CA ARG A 87 0.29 3.50 18.15
C ARG A 87 0.08 5.01 18.00
N LEU A 88 0.78 5.65 17.06
CA LEU A 88 0.67 7.09 16.82
C LEU A 88 -0.64 7.46 16.10
N ASN A 89 -1.07 6.67 15.11
CA ASN A 89 -2.17 7.04 14.22
C ASN A 89 -3.39 6.09 14.22
N GLY A 90 -3.27 4.88 14.77
CA GLY A 90 -4.33 3.86 14.85
C GLY A 90 -4.68 3.15 13.53
N SER A 91 -3.91 3.34 12.46
CA SER A 91 -4.26 2.85 11.10
C SER A 91 -3.15 2.08 10.39
N CYS A 92 -2.01 1.82 11.04
CA CYS A 92 -0.90 1.02 10.50
C CYS A 92 -0.87 -0.43 11.03
N GLY A 93 -2.02 -1.11 11.09
CA GLY A 93 -2.19 -2.39 11.81
C GLY A 93 -1.58 -3.63 11.15
N ALA A 94 -0.76 -3.47 10.11
CA ALA A 94 -0.08 -4.58 9.47
C ALA A 94 1.28 -4.17 8.88
N ILE A 95 2.16 -5.14 8.68
CA ILE A 95 3.45 -5.00 7.99
C ILE A 95 3.47 -5.90 6.74
N SER A 96 3.94 -5.35 5.62
CA SER A 96 4.19 -6.09 4.37
C SER A 96 5.68 -6.43 4.29
N LEU A 97 6.02 -7.71 4.12
CA LEU A 97 7.42 -8.18 4.15
C LEU A 97 7.94 -8.47 2.76
N HIS A 98 9.25 -8.32 2.58
CA HIS A 98 9.92 -8.60 1.31
C HIS A 98 11.00 -9.66 1.51
N ILE A 99 10.90 -10.77 0.78
CA ILE A 99 11.80 -11.92 0.93
C ILE A 99 12.80 -11.95 -0.24
N PRO A 100 14.12 -11.95 0.02
CA PRO A 100 14.76 -12.40 1.27
C PRO A 100 15.21 -11.31 2.26
N TRP A 101 14.89 -10.02 2.05
CA TRP A 101 15.34 -8.95 2.95
C TRP A 101 14.86 -9.11 4.40
N ASP A 102 13.71 -9.76 4.58
CA ASP A 102 13.01 -9.92 5.87
C ASP A 102 12.73 -11.39 6.21
N ILE A 103 13.63 -12.32 5.87
CA ILE A 103 13.45 -13.73 6.27
C ILE A 103 13.40 -13.82 7.81
N PRO A 104 12.32 -14.37 8.40
CA PRO A 104 12.25 -14.52 9.85
C PRO A 104 13.22 -15.61 10.31
N ALA A 105 14.09 -15.30 11.27
CA ALA A 105 14.96 -16.30 11.89
C ALA A 105 14.18 -17.33 12.71
N ASP A 106 13.14 -16.87 13.40
CA ASP A 106 12.15 -17.69 14.11
C ASP A 106 10.75 -17.11 13.85
N ALA A 107 9.99 -17.74 12.96
CA ALA A 107 8.66 -17.27 12.59
C ALA A 107 7.68 -17.19 13.77
N ALA A 108 7.80 -18.09 14.77
CA ALA A 108 6.91 -18.06 15.94
C ALA A 108 7.22 -16.86 16.84
N ALA A 109 8.50 -16.58 17.07
CA ALA A 109 8.93 -15.40 17.82
C ALA A 109 8.55 -14.09 17.11
N ILE A 110 8.77 -14.02 15.79
CA ILE A 110 8.39 -12.85 14.97
C ILE A 110 6.88 -12.63 14.98
N ARG A 111 6.08 -13.70 14.88
CA ARG A 111 4.63 -13.62 14.98
C ARG A 111 4.16 -13.13 16.34
N GLN A 112 4.79 -13.59 17.42
CA GLN A 112 4.49 -13.10 18.77
C GLN A 112 4.85 -11.62 18.92
N LEU A 113 6.02 -11.20 18.41
CA LEU A 113 6.45 -9.80 18.46
C LEU A 113 5.48 -8.87 17.71
N ALA A 114 5.01 -9.27 16.52
CA ALA A 114 4.00 -8.51 15.79
C ALA A 114 2.69 -8.42 16.59
N ALA A 115 2.24 -9.53 17.19
CA ALA A 115 1.04 -9.55 18.02
C ALA A 115 1.15 -8.64 19.27
N ASP A 116 2.33 -8.56 19.90
CA ASP A 116 2.60 -7.66 21.04
C ASP A 116 2.50 -6.17 20.65
N HIS A 117 2.57 -5.87 19.35
CA HIS A 117 2.40 -4.54 18.77
C HIS A 117 1.02 -4.33 18.11
N ASP A 118 0.08 -5.27 18.29
CA ASP A 118 -1.22 -5.29 17.63
C ASP A 118 -1.13 -5.29 16.09
N LEU A 119 -0.09 -5.93 15.54
CA LEU A 119 0.17 -6.00 14.11
C LEU A 119 -0.13 -7.38 13.52
N LEU A 120 -0.59 -7.36 12.27
CA LEU A 120 -0.70 -8.51 11.40
C LEU A 120 0.40 -8.49 10.32
N PHE A 121 0.57 -9.61 9.61
CA PHE A 121 1.35 -9.65 8.37
C PHE A 121 0.40 -9.59 7.18
N ASP A 122 0.60 -8.59 6.33
CA ASP A 122 -0.13 -8.47 5.06
C ASP A 122 0.49 -9.40 3.99
N ALA A 123 0.30 -9.13 2.70
CA ALA A 123 0.92 -9.88 1.63
C ALA A 123 2.45 -9.96 1.80
N VAL A 124 3.01 -11.13 1.52
CA VAL A 124 4.46 -11.30 1.40
C VAL A 124 4.88 -11.03 -0.05
N ASN A 125 6.06 -10.44 -0.24
CA ASN A 125 6.56 -9.99 -1.54
C ASN A 125 7.81 -10.79 -1.92
N SER A 126 7.84 -11.33 -3.14
CA SER A 126 8.98 -12.10 -3.64
C SER A 126 10.01 -11.22 -4.34
N ASN A 127 11.30 -11.34 -3.98
CA ASN A 127 12.40 -10.75 -4.73
C ASN A 127 12.98 -11.72 -5.77
N THR A 128 12.67 -11.51 -7.04
CA THR A 128 13.38 -12.15 -8.16
C THR A 128 13.92 -11.13 -9.16
N PHE A 129 14.20 -9.92 -8.67
CA PHE A 129 14.76 -8.79 -9.44
C PHE A 129 16.19 -8.43 -9.01
N GLN A 130 16.71 -9.11 -7.99
CA GLN A 130 18.10 -9.04 -7.52
C GLN A 130 18.68 -10.43 -7.35
N ASP A 131 19.95 -10.60 -7.72
CA ASP A 131 20.71 -11.82 -7.42
C ASP A 131 21.09 -11.83 -5.93
N GLN A 132 20.94 -12.98 -5.27
CA GLN A 132 21.36 -13.19 -3.89
C GLN A 132 22.81 -13.70 -3.83
N GLU A 133 23.54 -13.47 -2.73
CA GLU A 133 24.99 -13.77 -2.64
C GLU A 133 25.35 -15.22 -3.03
N ASP A 134 24.54 -16.19 -2.64
CA ASP A 134 24.77 -17.62 -2.90
C ASP A 134 23.99 -18.16 -4.13
N GLN A 135 23.40 -17.28 -4.94
CA GLN A 135 22.57 -17.66 -6.09
C GLN A 135 23.45 -18.07 -7.28
N LYS A 136 23.18 -19.27 -7.83
CA LYS A 136 23.92 -19.79 -9.00
C LYS A 136 23.42 -19.20 -10.32
N GLU A 137 22.10 -19.18 -10.50
CA GLU A 137 21.46 -18.71 -11.73
C GLU A 137 21.08 -17.24 -11.59
N SER A 138 21.64 -16.34 -12.41
CA SER A 138 21.29 -14.91 -12.33
C SER A 138 19.90 -14.58 -12.92
N TYR A 139 19.21 -13.61 -12.33
CA TYR A 139 17.96 -13.03 -12.83
C TYR A 139 18.16 -11.86 -13.81
N LYS A 140 19.40 -11.56 -14.21
CA LYS A 140 19.74 -10.44 -15.10
C LYS A 140 18.89 -10.35 -16.39
N PHE A 141 18.44 -11.48 -16.94
CA PHE A 141 17.62 -11.54 -18.16
C PHE A 141 16.17 -11.97 -17.90
N GLY A 142 15.69 -11.70 -16.69
CA GLY A 142 14.40 -12.14 -16.19
C GLY A 142 14.50 -13.34 -15.27
N SER A 143 13.40 -13.55 -14.56
CA SER A 143 13.18 -14.62 -13.59
C SER A 143 12.10 -15.58 -14.13
N LEU A 144 10.82 -15.35 -13.84
CA LEU A 144 9.70 -16.23 -14.21
C LEU A 144 9.48 -16.34 -15.74
N SER A 145 9.91 -15.34 -16.51
CA SER A 145 9.83 -15.34 -17.98
C SER A 145 11.08 -15.91 -18.67
N HIS A 146 12.15 -16.17 -17.90
CA HIS A 146 13.48 -16.47 -18.43
C HIS A 146 13.49 -17.66 -19.39
N ILE A 147 14.40 -17.68 -20.37
CA ILE A 147 14.45 -18.74 -21.40
C ILE A 147 14.95 -20.09 -20.85
N SER A 148 15.95 -20.07 -19.96
CA SER A 148 16.42 -21.27 -19.24
C SER A 148 15.37 -21.73 -18.24
N GLU A 149 15.14 -23.03 -18.23
CA GLU A 149 14.20 -23.69 -17.33
C GLU A 149 14.70 -23.73 -15.89
N GLU A 150 16.01 -23.84 -15.71
CA GLU A 150 16.67 -23.84 -14.41
C GLU A 150 16.48 -22.50 -13.68
N VAL A 151 16.63 -21.37 -14.39
CA VAL A 151 16.37 -20.02 -13.82
C VAL A 151 14.91 -19.88 -13.41
N ARG A 152 13.97 -20.34 -14.25
CA ARG A 152 12.53 -20.31 -13.92
C ARG A 152 12.21 -21.19 -12.73
N ALA A 153 12.73 -22.42 -12.70
CA ALA A 153 12.53 -23.35 -11.60
C ALA A 153 13.02 -22.77 -10.26
N ARG A 154 14.17 -22.07 -10.27
CA ARG A 154 14.69 -21.36 -9.09
C ARG A 154 13.76 -20.23 -8.64
N ALA A 155 13.28 -19.42 -9.57
CA ALA A 155 12.35 -18.31 -9.25
C ALA A 155 10.99 -18.82 -8.74
N ILE A 156 10.48 -19.92 -9.30
CA ILE A 156 9.26 -20.61 -8.83
C ILE A 156 9.48 -21.14 -7.42
N GLU A 157 10.59 -21.82 -7.17
CA GLU A 157 10.93 -22.35 -5.84
C GLU A 157 11.05 -21.25 -4.80
N HIS A 158 11.70 -20.12 -5.15
CA HIS A 158 11.76 -18.95 -4.27
C HIS A 158 10.36 -18.45 -3.88
N ASN A 159 9.44 -18.32 -4.85
CA ASN A 159 8.07 -17.91 -4.58
C ASN A 159 7.33 -18.90 -3.66
N LYS A 160 7.54 -20.21 -3.83
CA LYS A 160 6.98 -21.23 -2.92
C LYS A 160 7.52 -21.08 -1.50
N GLN A 161 8.82 -20.80 -1.36
CA GLN A 161 9.42 -20.51 -0.05
C GLN A 161 8.86 -19.23 0.57
N VAL A 162 8.63 -18.17 -0.22
CA VAL A 162 7.97 -16.94 0.24
C VAL A 162 6.56 -17.25 0.79
N ILE A 163 5.79 -18.08 0.07
CA ILE A 163 4.48 -18.56 0.55
C ILE A 163 4.64 -19.31 1.88
N ASP A 164 5.58 -20.24 1.99
CA ASP A 164 5.79 -21.03 3.20
C ASP A 164 6.17 -20.16 4.41
N TYR A 165 7.02 -19.15 4.22
CA TYR A 165 7.31 -18.14 5.24
C TYR A 165 6.05 -17.36 5.63
N GLY A 166 5.28 -16.88 4.65
CA GLY A 166 4.03 -16.17 4.94
C GLY A 166 3.01 -17.05 5.67
N ILE A 167 2.91 -18.35 5.37
CA ILE A 167 2.07 -19.29 6.11
C ILE A 167 2.50 -19.35 7.58
N SER A 168 3.81 -19.46 7.84
CA SER A 168 4.35 -19.51 9.20
C SER A 168 4.10 -18.23 10.01
N LEU A 169 4.01 -17.08 9.33
CA LEU A 169 3.72 -15.77 9.92
C LEU A 169 2.22 -15.47 10.04
N GLY A 170 1.37 -16.20 9.30
CA GLY A 170 -0.07 -15.99 9.25
C GLY A 170 -0.57 -15.05 8.16
N SER A 171 0.29 -14.71 7.18
CA SER A 171 -0.12 -14.02 5.95
C SER A 171 -1.12 -14.86 5.15
N LYS A 172 -1.82 -14.19 4.22
CA LYS A 172 -2.85 -14.77 3.35
C LYS A 172 -2.70 -14.37 1.89
N ALA A 173 -1.59 -13.76 1.51
CA ALA A 173 -1.36 -13.34 0.14
C ALA A 173 0.12 -13.32 -0.24
N LEU A 174 0.39 -13.59 -1.51
CA LEU A 174 1.67 -13.37 -2.17
C LEU A 174 1.49 -12.24 -3.19
N THR A 175 2.32 -11.20 -3.12
CA THR A 175 2.47 -10.21 -4.19
C THR A 175 3.65 -10.60 -5.08
N VAL A 176 3.41 -10.62 -6.39
CA VAL A 176 4.43 -10.87 -7.42
C VAL A 176 4.52 -9.66 -8.33
N TRP A 177 5.55 -8.85 -8.10
CA TRP A 177 6.07 -7.88 -9.06
C TRP A 177 7.26 -8.50 -9.82
N LEU A 178 7.33 -8.27 -11.13
CA LEU A 178 8.41 -8.79 -11.97
C LEU A 178 9.17 -7.68 -12.67
N ALA A 179 10.49 -7.68 -12.49
CA ALA A 179 11.43 -6.89 -13.28
C ALA A 179 11.57 -7.40 -14.73
N ASP A 180 11.01 -8.57 -15.04
CA ASP A 180 11.13 -9.29 -16.31
C ASP A 180 10.68 -8.45 -17.51
N GLY A 181 11.55 -8.35 -18.53
CA GLY A 181 11.31 -7.51 -19.69
C GLY A 181 12.44 -7.54 -20.71
N SER A 182 12.50 -6.50 -21.53
CA SER A 182 13.59 -6.27 -22.46
C SER A 182 13.90 -4.78 -22.60
N SER A 183 15.15 -4.45 -22.89
CA SER A 183 15.63 -3.08 -23.11
C SER A 183 15.95 -2.78 -24.58
N PHE A 184 15.88 -3.79 -25.47
CA PHE A 184 16.13 -3.62 -26.91
C PHE A 184 15.15 -4.41 -27.79
N PRO A 185 14.72 -3.85 -28.94
CA PRO A 185 13.98 -4.59 -29.96
C PRO A 185 14.70 -5.86 -30.40
N GLY A 186 13.98 -6.98 -30.41
CA GLY A 186 14.52 -8.29 -30.80
C GLY A 186 15.20 -9.07 -29.67
N GLN A 187 15.37 -8.49 -28.47
CA GLN A 187 15.98 -9.19 -27.33
C GLN A 187 15.09 -10.34 -26.82
N SER A 188 13.78 -10.10 -26.71
CA SER A 188 12.81 -11.06 -26.18
C SER A 188 11.70 -11.34 -27.20
N HIS A 189 11.32 -12.61 -27.34
CA HIS A 189 10.12 -12.99 -28.07
C HIS A 189 8.90 -12.89 -27.14
N PHE A 190 8.09 -11.83 -27.27
CA PHE A 190 7.04 -11.48 -26.30
C PHE A 190 6.07 -12.63 -25.96
N LYS A 191 5.63 -13.39 -26.97
CA LYS A 191 4.77 -14.57 -26.75
C LYS A 191 5.43 -15.60 -25.83
N THR A 192 6.72 -15.87 -26.03
CA THR A 192 7.45 -16.89 -25.27
C THR A 192 7.66 -16.41 -23.84
N ALA A 193 8.02 -15.14 -23.66
CA ALA A 193 8.14 -14.54 -22.33
C ALA A 193 6.82 -14.61 -21.55
N PHE A 194 5.70 -14.22 -22.17
CA PHE A 194 4.37 -14.32 -21.55
C PHE A 194 3.99 -15.77 -21.23
N GLN A 195 4.21 -16.72 -22.15
CA GLN A 195 3.90 -18.13 -21.92
C GLN A 195 4.78 -18.76 -20.83
N ASN A 196 6.03 -18.33 -20.70
CA ASN A 196 6.90 -18.72 -19.60
C ASN A 196 6.37 -18.18 -18.28
N THR A 197 6.09 -16.87 -18.20
CA THR A 197 5.52 -16.25 -16.99
C THR A 197 4.23 -16.93 -16.57
N LEU A 198 3.30 -17.18 -17.48
CA LEU A 198 2.04 -17.86 -17.16
C LEU A 198 2.27 -19.28 -16.62
N ARG A 199 3.18 -20.06 -17.22
CA ARG A 199 3.50 -21.41 -16.72
C ARG A 199 4.13 -21.37 -15.33
N SER A 200 5.09 -20.47 -15.13
CA SER A 200 5.75 -20.30 -13.84
C SER A 200 4.76 -19.85 -12.75
N LEU A 201 3.89 -18.88 -13.06
CA LEU A 201 2.84 -18.44 -12.15
C LEU A 201 1.82 -19.54 -11.86
N GLN A 202 1.52 -20.44 -12.81
CA GLN A 202 0.64 -21.57 -12.57
C GLN A 202 1.23 -22.52 -11.51
N GLU A 203 2.53 -22.83 -11.59
CA GLU A 203 3.19 -23.68 -10.59
C GLU A 203 3.24 -23.04 -9.19
N ILE A 204 3.35 -21.70 -9.12
CA ILE A 204 3.25 -20.94 -7.86
C ILE A 204 1.81 -20.97 -7.35
N TYR A 205 0.84 -20.75 -8.24
CA TYR A 205 -0.59 -20.74 -7.92
C TYR A 205 -1.06 -22.08 -7.35
N ASP A 206 -0.56 -23.19 -7.89
CA ASP A 206 -0.86 -24.56 -7.45
C ASP A 206 -0.32 -24.85 -6.04
N HIS A 207 0.72 -24.12 -5.59
CA HIS A 207 1.27 -24.21 -4.24
C HIS A 207 0.51 -23.35 -3.21
N LEU A 208 -0.28 -22.36 -3.65
CA LEU A 208 -1.03 -21.50 -2.75
C LEU A 208 -2.04 -22.32 -1.92
N PRO A 209 -2.17 -22.06 -0.61
CA PRO A 209 -3.31 -22.54 0.18
C PRO A 209 -4.66 -22.14 -0.43
N GLU A 210 -5.74 -22.78 0.01
CA GLU A 210 -7.10 -22.51 -0.49
C GLU A 210 -7.58 -21.10 -0.13
N ASP A 211 -7.24 -20.62 1.06
CA ASP A 211 -7.63 -19.30 1.59
C ASP A 211 -6.62 -18.18 1.27
N TRP A 212 -5.65 -18.46 0.38
CA TRP A 212 -4.64 -17.51 -0.04
C TRP A 212 -4.98 -16.82 -1.35
N LYS A 213 -4.37 -15.65 -1.57
CA LYS A 213 -4.43 -14.92 -2.83
C LYS A 213 -3.04 -14.76 -3.45
N VAL A 214 -2.98 -14.62 -4.76
CA VAL A 214 -1.81 -14.06 -5.46
C VAL A 214 -2.20 -12.75 -6.13
N LEU A 215 -1.39 -11.73 -5.89
CA LEU A 215 -1.57 -10.37 -6.37
C LEU A 215 -0.52 -10.10 -7.45
N ILE A 216 -0.98 -9.91 -8.69
CA ILE A 216 -0.11 -9.71 -9.86
C ILE A 216 0.01 -8.21 -10.10
N GLU A 217 1.17 -7.69 -9.76
CA GLU A 217 1.48 -6.28 -9.96
C GLU A 217 2.03 -6.05 -11.37
N TYR A 218 1.55 -5.00 -12.03
CA TYR A 218 2.03 -4.58 -13.34
C TYR A 218 2.89 -3.33 -13.21
N LYS A 219 3.85 -3.16 -14.13
CA LYS A 219 4.67 -1.94 -14.24
C LYS A 219 5.07 -1.71 -15.70
N PRO A 220 4.87 -0.51 -16.28
CA PRO A 220 5.06 -0.27 -17.70
C PRO A 220 6.53 -0.25 -18.14
N TYR A 221 7.44 0.15 -17.26
CA TYR A 221 8.88 0.23 -17.50
C TYR A 221 9.63 0.26 -16.18
N GLU A 222 10.97 0.18 -16.26
CA GLU A 222 11.90 0.06 -15.12
C GLU A 222 11.76 -1.29 -14.38
N PRO A 223 12.81 -2.12 -14.38
CA PRO A 223 14.17 -1.84 -14.82
C PRO A 223 14.41 -2.01 -16.33
N ASN A 224 13.39 -2.44 -17.10
CA ASN A 224 13.50 -2.56 -18.55
C ASN A 224 12.88 -1.36 -19.27
N PHE A 225 13.51 -0.93 -20.37
CA PHE A 225 13.20 0.35 -21.03
C PHE A 225 12.69 0.21 -22.48
N TYR A 226 12.36 -1.01 -22.91
CA TYR A 226 11.71 -1.25 -24.21
C TYR A 226 10.40 -2.02 -24.06
N SER A 227 10.38 -3.12 -23.29
CA SER A 227 9.16 -3.83 -22.93
C SER A 227 9.23 -4.40 -21.52
N MET A 228 8.09 -4.49 -20.84
CA MET A 228 7.91 -5.30 -19.63
C MET A 228 7.04 -6.51 -19.97
N VAL A 229 7.19 -7.63 -19.25
CA VAL A 229 6.33 -8.80 -19.49
C VAL A 229 4.91 -8.58 -18.96
N ILE A 230 4.75 -7.76 -17.91
CA ILE A 230 3.45 -7.36 -17.35
C ILE A 230 3.38 -5.82 -17.34
N PRO A 231 3.24 -5.17 -18.51
CA PRO A 231 3.38 -3.72 -18.63
C PRO A 231 2.17 -2.94 -18.09
N ASP A 232 1.00 -3.56 -18.02
CA ASP A 232 -0.26 -2.87 -17.74
C ASP A 232 -1.29 -3.76 -17.04
N TRP A 233 -2.36 -3.11 -16.57
CA TRP A 233 -3.50 -3.73 -15.94
C TRP A 233 -4.18 -4.79 -16.83
N GLY A 234 -4.18 -4.61 -18.16
CA GLY A 234 -4.79 -5.56 -19.10
C GLY A 234 -4.05 -6.89 -19.12
N THR A 235 -2.72 -6.85 -19.06
CA THR A 235 -1.86 -8.03 -19.00
C THR A 235 -1.94 -8.70 -17.63
N SER A 236 -1.93 -7.92 -16.55
CA SER A 236 -2.13 -8.44 -15.18
C SER A 236 -3.50 -9.13 -15.05
N PHE A 237 -4.58 -8.49 -15.51
CA PHE A 237 -5.92 -9.05 -15.54
C PHE A 237 -6.00 -10.35 -16.35
N LEU A 238 -5.36 -10.39 -17.52
CA LEU A 238 -5.31 -11.60 -18.36
C LEU A 238 -4.63 -12.77 -17.64
N LEU A 239 -3.51 -12.51 -16.94
CA LEU A 239 -2.81 -13.54 -16.15
C LEU A 239 -3.68 -13.99 -14.97
N ALA A 240 -4.25 -13.05 -14.22
CA ALA A 240 -5.13 -13.34 -13.08
C ALA A 240 -6.34 -14.21 -13.49
N ASN A 241 -6.96 -13.91 -14.63
CA ASN A 241 -8.06 -14.70 -15.19
C ASN A 241 -7.64 -16.10 -15.63
N LYS A 242 -6.42 -16.25 -16.18
CA LYS A 242 -5.93 -17.55 -16.63
C LYS A 242 -5.54 -18.48 -15.47
N LEU A 243 -5.08 -17.93 -14.35
CA LEU A 243 -4.67 -18.71 -13.18
C LEU A 243 -5.87 -19.22 -12.38
N GLY A 244 -6.84 -18.36 -12.06
CA GLY A 244 -8.08 -18.76 -11.40
C GLY A 244 -8.60 -17.77 -10.36
N HIS A 245 -9.46 -18.26 -9.47
CA HIS A 245 -10.20 -17.45 -8.51
C HIS A 245 -9.36 -16.88 -7.36
N LYS A 246 -8.17 -17.45 -7.09
CA LYS A 246 -7.24 -16.92 -6.08
C LYS A 246 -6.31 -15.83 -6.61
N ALA A 247 -6.36 -15.54 -7.92
CA ALA A 247 -5.45 -14.59 -8.57
C ALA A 247 -6.17 -13.28 -8.91
N PHE A 248 -5.53 -12.17 -8.58
CA PHE A 248 -6.05 -10.82 -8.72
C PHE A 248 -4.95 -9.87 -9.21
N SER A 249 -5.35 -8.71 -9.72
CA SER A 249 -4.44 -7.62 -10.07
C SER A 249 -4.16 -6.73 -8.86
N LEU A 250 -2.91 -6.29 -8.73
CA LEU A 250 -2.50 -5.26 -7.77
C LEU A 250 -2.24 -3.97 -8.54
N VAL A 251 -2.80 -2.87 -8.03
CA VAL A 251 -2.67 -1.54 -8.63
C VAL A 251 -1.69 -0.72 -7.80
N ASP A 252 -0.51 -0.45 -8.34
CA ASP A 252 0.41 0.56 -7.82
C ASP A 252 0.13 1.90 -8.52
N LEU A 253 0.01 3.00 -7.77
CA LEU A 253 -0.36 4.30 -8.33
C LEU A 253 0.70 4.88 -9.28
N GLY A 254 1.99 4.63 -9.04
CA GLY A 254 3.12 5.06 -9.86
C GLY A 254 3.31 4.25 -11.15
N HIS A 255 2.67 3.08 -11.25
CA HIS A 255 2.91 2.11 -12.31
C HIS A 255 2.02 2.29 -13.56
N HIS A 256 1.90 3.53 -14.03
CA HIS A 256 1.06 3.86 -15.19
C HIS A 256 1.78 4.73 -16.20
N LEU A 257 1.37 4.63 -17.47
CA LEU A 257 1.83 5.59 -18.48
C LEU A 257 1.24 6.98 -18.20
N PRO A 258 1.91 8.07 -18.63
CA PRO A 258 1.44 9.42 -18.40
C PRO A 258 -0.01 9.65 -18.87
N ASN A 259 -0.78 10.38 -18.06
CA ASN A 259 -2.20 10.71 -18.28
C ASN A 259 -3.18 9.51 -18.24
N THR A 260 -2.76 8.35 -17.74
CA THR A 260 -3.68 7.23 -17.52
C THR A 260 -4.75 7.62 -16.50
N ASN A 261 -6.01 7.31 -16.80
CA ASN A 261 -7.10 7.39 -15.84
C ASN A 261 -7.07 6.12 -14.95
N ILE A 262 -6.51 6.25 -13.75
CA ILE A 262 -6.28 5.11 -12.84
C ILE A 262 -7.61 4.70 -12.19
N GLU A 263 -8.45 5.66 -11.80
CA GLU A 263 -9.75 5.40 -11.20
C GLU A 263 -10.67 4.59 -12.12
N GLN A 264 -10.60 4.77 -13.45
CA GLN A 264 -11.30 3.91 -14.41
C GLN A 264 -10.76 2.48 -14.45
N ILE A 265 -9.44 2.29 -14.29
CA ILE A 265 -8.83 0.95 -14.18
C ILE A 265 -9.36 0.25 -12.92
N VAL A 266 -9.39 0.97 -11.80
CA VAL A 266 -9.93 0.49 -10.52
C VAL A 266 -11.38 0.03 -10.68
N THR A 267 -12.26 0.86 -11.26
CA THR A 267 -13.66 0.49 -11.52
C THR A 267 -13.76 -0.76 -12.40
N THR A 268 -12.94 -0.84 -13.45
CA THR A 268 -12.95 -1.98 -14.38
C THR A 268 -12.53 -3.29 -13.68
N LEU A 269 -11.45 -3.25 -12.89
CA LEU A 269 -10.98 -4.42 -12.17
C LEU A 269 -11.97 -4.86 -11.08
N MET A 270 -12.62 -3.92 -10.38
CA MET A 270 -13.68 -4.25 -9.41
C MET A 270 -14.90 -4.87 -10.07
N MET A 271 -15.33 -4.32 -11.20
CA MET A 271 -16.47 -4.83 -11.98
C MET A 271 -16.24 -6.28 -12.43
N GLU A 272 -14.99 -6.66 -12.70
CA GLU A 272 -14.62 -8.03 -13.08
C GLU A 272 -14.22 -8.92 -11.88
N GLY A 273 -14.32 -8.41 -10.64
CA GLY A 273 -13.94 -9.16 -9.44
C GLY A 273 -12.44 -9.47 -9.36
N LYS A 274 -11.60 -8.65 -10.00
CA LYS A 274 -10.15 -8.85 -10.17
C LYS A 274 -9.28 -7.79 -9.53
N LEU A 275 -9.83 -6.86 -8.75
CA LEU A 275 -9.04 -5.92 -7.95
C LEU A 275 -8.63 -6.57 -6.61
N GLY A 276 -7.36 -6.92 -6.49
CA GLY A 276 -6.81 -7.61 -5.32
C GLY A 276 -6.31 -6.68 -4.22
N GLY A 277 -5.75 -5.53 -4.58
CA GLY A 277 -5.16 -4.59 -3.63
C GLY A 277 -4.50 -3.39 -4.30
N PHE A 278 -3.94 -2.52 -3.46
CA PHE A 278 -3.24 -1.30 -3.84
C PHE A 278 -1.87 -1.21 -3.20
N HIS A 279 -0.91 -0.71 -3.99
CA HIS A 279 0.27 -0.05 -3.49
C HIS A 279 0.08 1.47 -3.64
N PHE A 280 -0.02 2.15 -2.50
CA PHE A 280 -0.21 3.60 -2.44
C PHE A 280 1.13 4.33 -2.39
N ASN A 281 1.35 5.20 -3.37
CA ASN A 281 2.36 6.26 -3.42
C ASN A 281 1.75 7.50 -4.11
N ASP A 282 2.57 8.49 -4.40
CA ASP A 282 2.27 9.52 -5.39
C ASP A 282 3.46 9.71 -6.31
N SER A 283 3.24 10.27 -7.48
CA SER A 283 4.29 10.49 -8.47
C SER A 283 3.97 11.63 -9.42
N LYS A 284 5.00 12.15 -10.08
CA LYS A 284 4.90 13.21 -11.10
C LYS A 284 5.38 12.76 -12.47
N TYR A 285 6.45 11.98 -12.52
CA TYR A 285 7.14 11.66 -13.76
C TYR A 285 7.05 10.18 -14.11
N GLY A 286 7.31 9.30 -13.16
CA GLY A 286 7.19 7.86 -13.33
C GLY A 286 6.78 7.18 -12.05
N ASP A 287 7.49 6.11 -11.72
CA ASP A 287 7.42 5.49 -10.42
C ASP A 287 8.33 6.23 -9.43
N ASP A 288 7.84 7.37 -8.93
CA ASP A 288 8.63 8.28 -8.11
C ASP A 288 8.57 7.93 -6.61
N ASP A 289 7.67 7.03 -6.20
CA ASP A 289 7.55 6.51 -4.83
C ASP A 289 7.41 7.57 -3.73
N LEU A 290 6.69 8.66 -4.01
CA LEU A 290 6.55 9.79 -3.10
C LEU A 290 5.43 9.59 -2.07
N THR A 291 5.40 10.46 -1.07
CA THR A 291 4.32 10.56 -0.08
C THR A 291 2.95 10.54 -0.74
N VAL A 292 2.09 9.63 -0.29
CA VAL A 292 0.74 9.43 -0.83
C VAL A 292 -0.05 10.74 -0.82
N GLY A 293 -0.64 11.10 -1.97
CA GLY A 293 -1.50 12.28 -2.12
C GLY A 293 -0.80 13.63 -1.98
N SER A 294 0.53 13.68 -2.02
CA SER A 294 1.30 14.92 -1.90
C SER A 294 1.33 15.78 -3.18
N LEU A 295 1.12 15.17 -4.35
CA LEU A 295 1.11 15.84 -5.64
C LEU A 295 -0.28 15.83 -6.28
N HIS A 296 -0.97 14.68 -6.23
CA HIS A 296 -2.26 14.46 -6.89
C HIS A 296 -3.38 14.08 -5.89
N PRO A 297 -3.67 14.91 -4.86
CA PRO A 297 -4.67 14.58 -3.85
C PRO A 297 -6.10 14.42 -4.42
N TYR A 298 -6.40 15.09 -5.54
CA TYR A 298 -7.70 14.92 -6.21
C TYR A 298 -7.82 13.55 -6.88
N GLN A 299 -6.76 13.06 -7.53
CA GLN A 299 -6.76 11.73 -8.13
C GLN A 299 -6.91 10.63 -7.07
N LEU A 300 -6.17 10.73 -5.96
CA LEU A 300 -6.32 9.81 -4.84
C LEU A 300 -7.77 9.79 -4.32
N PHE A 301 -8.40 10.96 -4.19
CA PHE A 301 -9.82 11.06 -3.85
C PHE A 301 -10.75 10.42 -4.90
N LEU A 302 -10.50 10.61 -6.19
CA LEU A 302 -11.29 9.99 -7.26
C LEU A 302 -11.15 8.46 -7.28
N ILE A 303 -9.96 7.93 -6.97
CA ILE A 303 -9.76 6.48 -6.77
C ILE A 303 -10.61 6.00 -5.58
N PHE A 304 -10.56 6.69 -4.44
CA PHE A 304 -11.42 6.36 -3.30
C PHE A 304 -12.91 6.53 -3.58
N ASN A 305 -13.31 7.45 -4.46
CA ASN A 305 -14.69 7.61 -4.90
C ASN A 305 -15.21 6.32 -5.56
N GLU A 306 -14.43 5.74 -6.48
CA GLU A 306 -14.78 4.49 -7.14
C GLU A 306 -14.74 3.31 -6.16
N LEU A 307 -13.76 3.27 -5.24
CA LEU A 307 -13.66 2.21 -4.24
C LEU A 307 -14.86 2.18 -3.27
N VAL A 308 -15.29 3.35 -2.78
CA VAL A 308 -16.46 3.46 -1.90
C VAL A 308 -17.71 2.94 -2.61
N ASP A 309 -17.89 3.32 -3.88
CA ASP A 309 -19.07 2.91 -4.66
C ASP A 309 -19.02 1.40 -4.98
N GLY A 310 -17.90 0.91 -5.50
CA GLY A 310 -17.73 -0.50 -5.85
C GLY A 310 -17.80 -1.45 -4.65
N MET A 311 -17.33 -1.03 -3.47
CA MET A 311 -17.48 -1.84 -2.25
C MET A 311 -18.94 -1.87 -1.75
N ALA A 312 -19.72 -0.83 -2.01
CA ALA A 312 -21.14 -0.79 -1.68
C ALA A 312 -22.00 -1.61 -2.67
N HIS A 313 -21.55 -1.73 -3.93
CA HIS A 313 -22.22 -2.43 -5.03
C HIS A 313 -21.37 -3.57 -5.60
N ASN A 314 -20.95 -4.50 -4.74
CA ASN A 314 -19.97 -5.54 -5.09
C ASN A 314 -20.58 -6.78 -5.79
N ASP A 315 -21.23 -6.59 -6.94
CA ASP A 315 -21.94 -7.67 -7.67
C ASP A 315 -21.01 -8.79 -8.15
N ALA A 316 -19.76 -8.45 -8.46
CA ALA A 316 -18.74 -9.39 -8.93
C ALA A 316 -18.07 -10.20 -7.80
N ASN A 317 -18.49 -9.99 -6.55
CA ASN A 317 -17.84 -10.56 -5.36
C ASN A 317 -16.32 -10.30 -5.34
N ASN A 318 -15.90 -9.09 -5.75
CA ASN A 318 -14.52 -8.65 -5.63
C ASN A 318 -14.09 -8.80 -4.16
N PRO A 319 -12.87 -9.30 -3.87
CA PRO A 319 -12.41 -9.34 -2.50
C PRO A 319 -12.33 -7.92 -1.91
N ILE A 320 -12.34 -7.81 -0.59
CA ILE A 320 -11.86 -6.58 0.04
C ILE A 320 -10.41 -6.38 -0.42
N PRO A 321 -10.07 -5.24 -1.06
CA PRO A 321 -8.71 -5.00 -1.51
C PRO A 321 -7.73 -4.99 -0.32
N ALA A 322 -6.54 -5.56 -0.51
CA ALA A 322 -5.42 -5.34 0.40
C ALA A 322 -4.95 -3.89 0.25
N TRP A 323 -4.71 -3.19 1.37
CA TRP A 323 -4.28 -1.79 1.38
C TRP A 323 -2.84 -1.75 1.84
N MET A 324 -1.91 -1.41 0.95
CA MET A 324 -0.48 -1.33 1.26
C MET A 324 0.04 0.03 0.80
N ILE A 325 0.98 0.60 1.55
CA ILE A 325 1.86 1.64 1.02
C ILE A 325 3.02 0.94 0.32
N ASP A 326 3.49 1.49 -0.79
CA ASP A 326 4.78 1.16 -1.39
C ASP A 326 5.46 2.48 -1.69
N ALA A 327 6.62 2.74 -1.10
CA ALA A 327 7.26 4.05 -1.16
C ALA A 327 8.76 3.98 -0.85
N SER A 328 9.48 5.03 -1.25
CA SER A 328 10.93 5.17 -1.12
C SER A 328 11.27 6.58 -0.62
N HIS A 329 11.39 6.71 0.70
CA HIS A 329 11.55 8.01 1.36
C HIS A 329 13.00 8.50 1.27
N THR A 330 13.33 9.29 0.26
CA THR A 330 14.73 9.68 -0.04
C THR A 330 15.23 10.94 0.70
N ILE A 331 14.32 11.82 1.13
CA ILE A 331 14.67 13.16 1.67
C ILE A 331 13.92 13.57 2.94
N LYS A 332 13.03 12.70 3.46
CA LYS A 332 12.33 12.90 4.73
C LYS A 332 12.67 11.76 5.68
N ASP A 333 12.47 12.01 6.96
CA ASP A 333 12.36 10.94 7.94
C ASP A 333 11.27 9.94 7.47
N PRO A 334 11.61 8.67 7.21
CA PRO A 334 10.66 7.69 6.69
C PRO A 334 9.40 7.53 7.54
N LEU A 335 9.52 7.64 8.86
CA LEU A 335 8.38 7.49 9.76
C LEU A 335 7.47 8.73 9.73
N GLU A 336 8.02 9.93 9.58
CA GLU A 336 7.19 11.12 9.36
C GLU A 336 6.42 11.03 8.04
N ASP A 337 7.06 10.54 6.99
CA ASP A 337 6.44 10.39 5.68
C ASP A 337 5.30 9.37 5.69
N LEU A 338 5.50 8.20 6.33
CA LEU A 338 4.45 7.20 6.50
C LEU A 338 3.25 7.71 7.32
N LEU A 339 3.47 8.57 8.33
CA LEU A 339 2.39 9.25 9.05
C LEU A 339 1.60 10.20 8.13
N GLN A 340 2.29 10.96 7.27
CA GLN A 340 1.66 11.85 6.29
C GLN A 340 0.88 11.07 5.24
N SER A 341 1.46 10.01 4.69
CA SER A 341 0.83 9.13 3.70
C SER A 341 -0.44 8.49 4.27
N THR A 342 -0.39 7.97 5.50
CA THR A 342 -1.58 7.41 6.17
C THR A 342 -2.66 8.48 6.39
N ASP A 343 -2.29 9.71 6.75
CA ASP A 343 -3.24 10.82 6.88
C ASP A 343 -3.90 11.18 5.54
N ALA A 344 -3.13 11.23 4.45
CA ALA A 344 -3.63 11.51 3.11
C ALA A 344 -4.65 10.46 2.64
N ILE A 345 -4.34 9.17 2.84
CA ILE A 345 -5.23 8.04 2.55
C ILE A 345 -6.56 8.19 3.30
N LEU A 346 -6.51 8.37 4.63
CA LEU A 346 -7.72 8.50 5.45
C LEU A 346 -8.54 9.74 5.08
N ASN A 347 -7.89 10.86 4.73
CA ASN A 347 -8.59 12.07 4.29
C ASN A 347 -9.23 11.87 2.90
N ALA A 348 -8.59 11.16 1.97
CA ALA A 348 -9.19 10.83 0.68
C ALA A 348 -10.39 9.89 0.84
N TYR A 349 -10.25 8.88 1.69
CA TYR A 349 -11.35 7.97 2.02
C TYR A 349 -12.51 8.69 2.69
N ALA A 350 -12.24 9.54 3.69
CA ALA A 350 -13.26 10.34 4.35
C ALA A 350 -14.02 11.27 3.38
N ARG A 351 -13.32 11.90 2.42
CA ARG A 351 -13.97 12.72 1.37
C ARG A 351 -14.88 11.87 0.49
N ALA A 352 -14.45 10.67 0.09
CA ALA A 352 -15.25 9.78 -0.74
C ALA A 352 -16.51 9.26 -0.01
N LEU A 353 -16.43 9.08 1.31
CA LEU A 353 -17.55 8.65 2.15
C LEU A 353 -18.63 9.73 2.35
N ILE A 354 -18.31 11.01 2.13
CA ILE A 354 -19.26 12.13 2.30
C ILE A 354 -19.86 12.64 0.98
N ILE A 355 -19.60 11.95 -0.14
CA ILE A 355 -20.23 12.27 -1.44
C ILE A 355 -21.73 12.02 -1.33
N ASP A 356 -22.55 13.01 -1.74
CA ASP A 356 -23.99 12.83 -1.89
C ASP A 356 -24.28 11.96 -3.14
N ARG A 357 -24.28 10.64 -2.92
CA ARG A 357 -24.47 9.64 -3.98
C ARG A 357 -25.82 9.76 -4.67
N LYS A 358 -26.87 10.18 -3.96
CA LYS A 358 -28.22 10.35 -4.53
C LYS A 358 -28.22 11.51 -5.51
N LYS A 359 -27.70 12.66 -5.09
CA LYS A 359 -27.60 13.85 -5.94
C LYS A 359 -26.68 13.61 -7.14
N LEU A 360 -25.55 12.93 -6.92
CA LEU A 360 -24.64 12.55 -8.01
C LEU A 360 -25.34 11.67 -9.05
N PHE A 361 -26.04 10.62 -8.60
CA PHE A 361 -26.77 9.71 -9.48
C PHE A 361 -27.83 10.44 -10.33
N ILE A 362 -28.63 11.32 -9.71
CA ILE A 362 -29.64 12.12 -10.43
C ILE A 362 -28.97 12.97 -11.52
N ALA A 363 -27.93 13.73 -11.16
CA ALA A 363 -27.22 14.58 -12.13
C ALA A 363 -26.62 13.77 -13.29
N GLN A 364 -26.10 12.57 -13.02
CA GLN A 364 -25.58 11.66 -14.05
C GLN A 364 -26.69 11.17 -14.99
N GLN A 365 -27.84 10.73 -14.45
CA GLN A 365 -28.98 10.25 -15.25
C GLN A 365 -29.60 11.36 -16.11
N GLU A 366 -29.55 12.61 -15.66
CA GLU A 366 -30.06 13.78 -16.39
C GLU A 366 -29.02 14.40 -17.34
N ASN A 367 -27.81 13.84 -17.41
CA ASN A 367 -26.66 14.42 -18.10
C ASN A 367 -26.33 15.86 -17.67
N ASP A 368 -26.62 16.23 -16.42
CA ASP A 368 -26.19 17.49 -15.81
C ASP A 368 -24.70 17.40 -15.43
N VAL A 369 -23.85 17.62 -16.43
CA VAL A 369 -22.39 17.55 -16.29
C VAL A 369 -21.87 18.51 -15.21
N ALA A 370 -22.40 19.74 -15.16
CA ALA A 370 -21.96 20.73 -14.19
C ALA A 370 -22.42 20.36 -12.78
N GLY A 371 -23.67 19.91 -12.62
CA GLY A 371 -24.20 19.44 -11.34
C GLY A 371 -23.43 18.25 -10.79
N ALA A 372 -23.12 17.25 -11.63
CA ALA A 372 -22.33 16.09 -11.24
C ALA A 372 -20.92 16.49 -10.77
N GLN A 373 -20.26 17.39 -11.50
CA GLN A 373 -18.95 17.91 -11.10
C GLN A 373 -19.00 18.64 -9.75
N GLU A 374 -20.00 19.50 -9.53
CA GLU A 374 -20.11 20.25 -8.28
C GLU A 374 -20.33 19.34 -7.07
N VAL A 375 -21.07 18.23 -7.20
CA VAL A 375 -21.21 17.24 -6.12
C VAL A 375 -19.85 16.65 -5.71
N ILE A 376 -19.03 16.27 -6.69
CA ILE A 376 -17.70 15.71 -6.45
C ILE A 376 -16.76 16.78 -5.86
N GLN A 377 -16.80 18.00 -6.39
CA GLN A 377 -15.96 19.11 -5.92
C GLN A 377 -16.33 19.55 -4.50
N ASP A 378 -17.61 19.58 -4.15
CA ASP A 378 -18.09 19.93 -2.81
C ASP A 378 -17.55 18.95 -1.75
N ALA A 379 -17.57 17.65 -2.05
CA ALA A 379 -16.98 16.64 -1.17
C ALA A 379 -15.46 16.80 -1.08
N PHE A 380 -14.77 16.98 -2.21
CA PHE A 380 -13.32 17.11 -2.23
C PHE A 380 -12.80 18.32 -1.44
N ARG A 381 -13.46 19.47 -1.61
CA ARG A 381 -13.08 20.74 -0.97
C ARG A 381 -13.49 20.82 0.50
N THR A 382 -14.30 19.89 0.98
CA THR A 382 -14.67 19.84 2.40
C THR A 382 -13.45 19.43 3.24
N ASP A 383 -13.16 20.20 4.28
CA ASP A 383 -12.13 19.85 5.26
C ASP A 383 -12.64 18.71 6.16
N VAL A 384 -12.22 17.49 5.83
CA VAL A 384 -12.61 16.25 6.55
C VAL A 384 -11.67 15.89 7.70
N ARG A 385 -10.60 16.65 7.95
CA ARG A 385 -9.64 16.34 9.03
C ARG A 385 -10.30 16.17 10.39
N PRO A 386 -11.37 16.90 10.76
CA PRO A 386 -12.08 16.64 12.01
C PRO A 386 -12.68 15.22 12.11
N LEU A 387 -13.13 14.60 11.01
CA LEU A 387 -13.63 13.22 11.02
C LEU A 387 -12.51 12.22 11.31
N VAL A 388 -11.38 12.36 10.60
CA VAL A 388 -10.20 11.50 10.76
C VAL A 388 -9.61 11.64 12.16
N ARG A 389 -9.48 12.88 12.66
CA ARG A 389 -9.03 13.16 14.04
C ARG A 389 -9.93 12.56 15.09
N GLU A 390 -11.25 12.61 14.89
CA GLU A 390 -12.19 12.01 15.82
C GLU A 390 -12.11 10.48 15.80
N ALA A 391 -11.93 9.86 14.62
CA ALA A 391 -11.68 8.43 14.50
C ALA A 391 -10.42 7.99 15.27
N ARG A 392 -9.32 8.74 15.14
CA ARG A 392 -8.08 8.51 15.92
C ARG A 392 -8.31 8.63 17.42
N ARG A 393 -8.95 9.71 17.85
CA ARG A 393 -9.23 9.96 19.27
C ARG A 393 -10.07 8.84 19.89
N GLN A 394 -11.09 8.36 19.17
CA GLN A 394 -11.93 7.24 19.60
C GLN A 394 -11.23 5.87 19.52
N SER A 395 -10.09 5.80 18.85
CA SER A 395 -9.21 4.62 18.78
C SER A 395 -7.99 4.76 19.69
N HIS A 396 -8.01 5.73 20.61
CA HIS A 396 -6.93 6.02 21.55
C HIS A 396 -5.57 6.33 20.88
N ALA A 397 -5.59 6.98 19.71
CA ALA A 397 -4.41 7.48 19.01
C ALA A 397 -4.29 9.01 19.12
N PHE A 398 -3.20 9.59 18.62
CA PHE A 398 -3.01 11.05 18.64
C PHE A 398 -3.87 11.73 17.58
N ILE A 399 -4.44 12.88 17.94
CA ILE A 399 -5.18 13.74 17.01
C ILE A 399 -4.24 14.30 15.93
N ASP A 400 -2.99 14.57 16.30
CA ASP A 400 -1.93 15.02 15.39
C ASP A 400 -0.69 14.13 15.52
N PRO A 401 -0.64 12.99 14.79
CA PRO A 401 0.42 12.00 14.91
C PRO A 401 1.81 12.55 14.58
N LEU A 402 1.93 13.39 13.55
CA LEU A 402 3.22 13.96 13.12
C LEU A 402 3.79 14.89 14.21
N ASN A 403 2.96 15.77 14.77
CA ASN A 403 3.43 16.62 15.84
C ASN A 403 3.71 15.83 17.13
N ALA A 404 2.93 14.78 17.43
CA ALA A 404 3.22 13.87 18.55
C ALA A 404 4.58 13.17 18.38
N PHE A 405 4.89 12.66 17.18
CA PHE A 405 6.20 12.09 16.84
C PHE A 405 7.36 13.06 17.17
N ARG A 406 7.20 14.34 16.81
CA ARG A 406 8.20 15.37 17.09
C ARG A 406 8.29 15.75 18.56
N GLN A 407 7.16 15.90 19.25
CA GLN A 407 7.13 16.22 20.69
C GLN A 407 7.71 15.10 21.56
N LEU A 408 7.60 13.86 21.11
CA LEU A 408 8.19 12.69 21.77
C LEU A 408 9.67 12.48 21.42
N ASP A 409 10.27 13.33 20.58
CA ASP A 409 11.67 13.24 20.16
C ASP A 409 12.04 11.84 19.61
N VAL A 410 11.11 11.24 18.85
CA VAL A 410 11.19 9.84 18.43
C VAL A 410 12.47 9.55 17.66
N ARG A 411 12.75 10.31 16.59
CA ARG A 411 13.93 10.09 15.75
C ARG A 411 15.22 10.15 16.55
N ALA A 412 15.37 11.15 17.41
CA ALA A 412 16.58 11.24 18.23
C ALA A 412 16.68 10.09 19.24
N ALA A 413 15.55 9.59 19.77
CA ALA A 413 15.54 8.38 20.60
C ALA A 413 15.99 7.14 19.82
N LEU A 414 15.54 6.99 18.57
CA LEU A 414 15.96 5.90 17.68
C LEU A 414 17.45 6.00 17.31
N ILE A 415 17.96 7.20 17.02
CA ILE A 415 19.39 7.45 16.77
C ILE A 415 20.22 7.09 18.01
N ARG A 416 19.80 7.48 19.22
CA ARG A 416 20.48 7.10 20.47
C ARG A 416 20.52 5.58 20.66
N LYS A 417 19.48 4.85 20.24
CA LYS A 417 19.39 3.39 20.38
C LYS A 417 20.18 2.62 19.31
N ARG A 418 20.08 3.04 18.04
CA ARG A 418 20.56 2.26 16.88
C ARG A 418 21.84 2.82 16.27
N GLY A 419 22.20 4.07 16.59
CA GLY A 419 23.37 4.76 16.09
C GLY A 419 23.09 5.66 14.88
N ALA A 420 24.05 6.54 14.59
CA ALA A 420 23.96 7.53 13.51
C ALA A 420 24.21 6.95 12.09
N VAL A 421 24.75 5.73 12.00
CA VAL A 421 25.12 5.07 10.73
C VAL A 421 24.34 3.75 10.56
N ALA A 422 23.19 3.61 11.22
CA ALA A 422 22.33 2.45 11.06
C ALA A 422 21.73 2.46 9.64
N ILE A 423 21.72 1.31 8.97
CA ILE A 423 21.20 1.14 7.61
C ILE A 423 20.20 -0.01 7.60
N SER A 424 19.00 0.24 7.09
CA SER A 424 17.97 -0.77 6.85
C SER A 424 18.26 -1.57 5.57
N THR A 425 17.85 -2.83 5.55
CA THR A 425 17.69 -3.59 4.30
C THR A 425 16.46 -3.08 3.53
N GLY A 426 16.54 -3.05 2.20
CA GLY A 426 15.50 -2.48 1.34
C GLY A 426 16.07 -1.83 0.07
N LEU A 427 15.25 -0.98 -0.56
CA LEU A 427 15.55 -0.22 -1.79
C LEU A 427 16.60 0.89 -1.60
#